data_AF-A0A0F9I091-F1
#
_entry.id   AF-A0A0F9I091-F1
#
_cell.length_a   1.000
_cell.length_b   1.000
_cell.length_c   1.000
_cell.angle_alpha   90.00
_cell.angle_beta   90.00
_cell.angle_gamma   90.00
#
_symmetry.space_group_name_H-M   'P 1'
#
loop_
_entity.id
_entity.type
_entity.pdbx_description
1 polymer ?
#
loop_
_entity_poly.entity_id
_entity_poly.type
_entity_poly.pdbx_seq_one_letter_code
_entity_poly.pdbx_strand_id
1 'polypeptide(L)'
;MKSSTFTFIDRDGFAIFVYKWEPEIKPKAVVQIVHGLSEHAKRYTRVAEALCNEGYICYANDQRGHGLTAGDLTETTLEGNAGVLGPTGWRGVVNDVYQLSKIIKKENTKIPLFLLGHSWGAMVSQDYIQEWGDKISGCILSGTNGDYVANEEVKNIVKEEIKEIGPIAPSQKLNDMSFKSNNEPWENDEYATGFEWLSRDKEEVQKYIDDPWCGF
;
A
#
# COMPACT_ATOMS: atom_id res chain seq x y z
N MET A 1 0.32 -16.89 16.21
CA MET A 1 1.22 -15.74 15.94
C MET A 1 0.94 -14.63 16.94
N LYS A 2 1.95 -13.84 17.32
CA LYS A 2 1.75 -12.63 18.13
C LYS A 2 1.59 -11.42 17.21
N SER A 3 0.56 -10.60 17.45
CA SER A 3 0.34 -9.35 16.71
C SER A 3 0.56 -8.16 17.64
N SER A 4 1.19 -7.11 17.13
CA SER A 4 1.30 -5.80 17.78
C SER A 4 1.32 -4.68 16.77
N THR A 5 1.21 -3.44 17.25
CA THR A 5 1.27 -2.24 16.41
C THR A 5 2.19 -1.20 17.07
N PHE A 6 2.71 -0.30 16.25
CA PHE A 6 3.44 0.88 16.72
C PHE A 6 3.36 1.99 15.67
N THR A 7 3.81 3.18 16.05
CA THR A 7 3.87 4.34 15.15
C THR A 7 5.29 4.89 15.17
N PHE A 8 5.77 5.37 14.03
CA PHE A 8 6.96 6.22 13.96
C PHE A 8 6.64 7.53 13.26
N ILE A 9 7.37 8.59 13.63
CA ILE A 9 7.28 9.87 12.93
C ILE A 9 8.27 9.85 11.76
N ASP A 10 7.77 10.09 10.56
CA ASP A 10 8.60 10.17 9.36
C ASP A 10 9.40 11.49 9.29
N ARG A 11 9.98 11.80 8.12
CA ARG A 11 10.73 13.04 7.90
C ARG A 11 9.87 14.28 7.75
N ASP A 12 8.61 14.13 7.37
CA ASP A 12 7.67 15.23 7.12
C ASP A 12 6.71 15.47 8.30
N GLY A 13 6.83 14.68 9.37
CA GLY A 13 6.02 14.78 10.59
C GLY A 13 4.79 13.88 10.61
N PHE A 14 4.59 13.01 9.60
CA PHE A 14 3.49 12.05 9.58
C PHE A 14 3.70 10.93 10.61
N ALA A 15 2.63 10.59 11.31
CA ALA A 15 2.56 9.45 12.20
C ALA A 15 2.25 8.18 11.39
N ILE A 16 3.31 7.47 10.97
CA ILE A 16 3.18 6.26 10.16
C ILE A 16 2.79 5.07 11.05
N PHE A 17 1.58 4.55 10.83
CA PHE A 17 1.06 3.40 11.57
C PHE A 17 1.61 2.09 11.03
N VAL A 18 2.06 1.20 11.91
CA VAL A 18 2.72 -0.06 11.55
C VAL A 18 2.09 -1.24 12.29
N TYR A 19 1.81 -2.30 11.54
CA TYR A 19 1.49 -3.62 12.03
C TYR A 19 2.74 -4.49 12.08
N LYS A 20 2.85 -5.30 13.13
CA LYS A 20 3.91 -6.29 13.31
C LYS A 20 3.29 -7.64 13.69
N TRP A 21 3.68 -8.68 12.99
CA TRP A 21 3.30 -10.06 13.27
C TRP A 21 4.56 -10.91 13.50
N GLU A 22 4.59 -11.63 14.62
CA GLU A 22 5.74 -12.42 15.05
C GLU A 22 5.37 -13.92 15.10
N PRO A 23 6.27 -14.80 14.60
CA PRO A 23 6.10 -16.24 14.71
C PRO A 23 6.30 -16.68 16.17
N GLU A 24 5.62 -17.77 16.56
CA GLU A 24 5.83 -18.41 17.87
C GLU A 24 7.07 -19.33 17.90
N ILE A 25 7.66 -19.55 16.73
CA ILE A 25 8.90 -20.29 16.54
C ILE A 25 10.08 -19.33 16.32
N LYS A 26 11.31 -19.86 16.36
CA LYS A 26 12.52 -19.06 16.11
C LYS A 26 12.47 -18.39 14.72
N PRO A 27 12.55 -17.04 14.64
CA PRO A 27 12.54 -16.33 13.37
C PRO A 27 13.72 -16.69 12.46
N LYS A 28 13.43 -16.88 11.17
CA LYS A 28 14.40 -17.16 10.10
C LYS A 28 14.76 -15.91 9.31
N ALA A 29 13.78 -15.03 9.08
CA ALA A 29 13.92 -13.78 8.33
C ALA A 29 12.76 -12.83 8.65
N VAL A 30 12.84 -11.60 8.13
CA VAL A 30 11.77 -10.61 8.17
C VAL A 30 11.24 -10.34 6.77
N VAL A 31 9.93 -10.20 6.61
CA VAL A 31 9.26 -9.73 5.41
C VAL A 31 8.62 -8.38 5.71
N GLN A 32 9.09 -7.33 5.05
CA GLN A 32 8.43 -6.03 5.05
C GLN A 32 7.43 -6.00 3.88
N ILE A 33 6.15 -5.85 4.20
CA ILE A 33 5.05 -5.85 3.24
C ILE A 33 4.68 -4.40 2.93
N VAL A 34 4.54 -4.08 1.64
CA VAL A 34 4.11 -2.78 1.10
C VAL A 34 2.83 -3.00 0.30
N HIS A 35 1.71 -2.45 0.79
CA HIS A 35 0.38 -2.66 0.21
C HIS A 35 0.14 -1.85 -1.07
N GLY A 36 -0.95 -2.15 -1.79
CA GLY A 36 -1.37 -1.46 -3.01
C GLY A 36 -2.06 -0.10 -2.75
N LEU A 37 -2.52 0.52 -3.84
CA LEU A 37 -3.29 1.76 -3.79
C LEU A 37 -4.70 1.48 -3.27
N SER A 38 -5.27 2.43 -2.52
CA SER A 38 -6.65 2.37 -2.02
C SER A 38 -6.95 1.06 -1.28
N GLU A 39 -5.98 0.58 -0.51
CA GLU A 39 -6.11 -0.46 0.52
C GLU A 39 -5.17 -0.15 1.69
N HIS A 40 -5.03 -1.07 2.64
CA HIS A 40 -4.22 -0.87 3.85
C HIS A 40 -3.54 -2.17 4.33
N ALA A 41 -2.53 -2.03 5.19
CA ALA A 41 -1.63 -3.10 5.58
C ALA A 41 -2.32 -4.25 6.33
N LYS A 42 -3.40 -3.99 7.07
CA LYS A 42 -4.10 -5.03 7.86
C LYS A 42 -4.73 -6.11 6.97
N ARG A 43 -5.05 -5.83 5.69
CA ARG A 43 -5.56 -6.84 4.75
C ARG A 43 -4.56 -7.99 4.52
N TYR A 44 -3.27 -7.75 4.78
CA TYR A 44 -2.21 -8.74 4.68
C TYR A 44 -2.11 -9.67 5.90
N THR A 45 -3.03 -9.58 6.88
CA THR A 45 -3.01 -10.44 8.08
C THR A 45 -2.95 -11.93 7.71
N ARG A 46 -3.72 -12.38 6.70
CA ARG A 46 -3.70 -13.79 6.24
C ARG A 46 -2.36 -14.20 5.63
N VAL A 47 -1.71 -13.28 4.90
CA VAL A 47 -0.37 -13.49 4.33
C VAL A 47 0.68 -13.53 5.45
N ALA A 48 0.59 -12.59 6.39
CA ALA A 48 1.47 -12.52 7.55
C ALA A 48 1.35 -13.78 8.43
N GLU A 49 0.14 -14.31 8.62
CA GLU A 49 -0.09 -15.56 9.35
C GLU A 49 0.59 -16.75 8.67
N ALA A 50 0.41 -16.91 7.35
CA ALA A 50 1.07 -17.97 6.59
C ALA A 50 2.61 -17.85 6.67
N LEU A 51 3.16 -16.65 6.57
CA LEU A 51 4.58 -16.38 6.71
C LEU A 51 5.08 -16.62 8.15
N CYS A 52 4.33 -16.22 9.17
CA CYS A 52 4.67 -16.49 10.57
C CYS A 52 4.68 -17.99 10.88
N ASN A 53 3.77 -18.78 10.31
CA ASN A 53 3.79 -20.23 10.46
C ASN A 53 5.08 -20.87 9.90
N GLU A 54 5.68 -20.25 8.89
CA GLU A 54 6.96 -20.65 8.32
C GLU A 54 8.20 -20.03 9.01
N GLY A 55 7.99 -19.20 10.04
CA GLY A 55 9.05 -18.60 10.85
C GLY A 55 9.54 -17.24 10.35
N TYR A 56 8.73 -16.51 9.60
CA TYR A 56 9.02 -15.15 9.17
C TYR A 56 8.33 -14.13 10.07
N ILE A 57 9.05 -13.09 10.50
CA ILE A 57 8.42 -11.91 11.11
C ILE A 57 7.89 -11.04 9.97
N CYS A 58 6.68 -10.49 10.11
CA CYS A 58 6.11 -9.58 9.13
C CYS A 58 5.93 -8.19 9.72
N TYR A 59 6.29 -7.16 8.95
CA TYR A 59 5.99 -5.76 9.26
C TYR A 59 5.29 -5.15 8.05
N ALA A 60 4.29 -4.31 8.30
CA ALA A 60 3.61 -3.57 7.23
C ALA A 60 3.13 -2.24 7.78
N ASN A 61 3.48 -1.14 7.13
CA ASN A 61 2.88 0.16 7.46
C ASN A 61 1.68 0.44 6.56
N ASP A 62 0.69 1.12 7.12
CA ASP A 62 -0.25 1.87 6.29
C ASP A 62 0.53 3.02 5.65
N GLN A 63 0.50 3.12 4.33
CA GLN A 63 1.19 4.17 3.57
C GLN A 63 0.52 5.52 3.79
N ARG A 64 1.19 6.61 3.41
CA ARG A 64 0.60 7.95 3.52
C ARG A 64 -0.74 8.02 2.79
N GLY A 65 -1.72 8.69 3.40
CA GLY A 65 -3.07 8.76 2.88
C GLY A 65 -3.85 7.44 2.90
N HIS A 66 -3.34 6.40 3.55
CA HIS A 66 -4.02 5.10 3.65
C HIS A 66 -4.17 4.67 5.10
N GLY A 67 -5.23 3.89 5.37
CA GLY A 67 -5.49 3.27 6.66
C GLY A 67 -5.33 4.22 7.86
N LEU A 68 -4.75 3.71 8.94
CA LEU A 68 -4.56 4.46 10.18
C LEU A 68 -3.45 5.52 10.09
N THR A 69 -2.67 5.55 9.00
CA THR A 69 -1.74 6.65 8.72
C THR A 69 -2.48 7.89 8.20
N ALA A 70 -3.64 7.74 7.56
CA ALA A 70 -4.48 8.87 7.15
C ALA A 70 -5.21 9.54 8.34
N GLY A 71 -5.31 8.84 9.47
CA GLY A 71 -5.97 9.29 10.69
C GLY A 71 -7.05 8.32 11.16
N ASP A 72 -7.84 8.73 12.16
CA ASP A 72 -9.01 7.96 12.59
C ASP A 72 -10.04 7.89 11.47
N LEU A 73 -10.76 6.77 11.39
CA LEU A 73 -11.82 6.60 10.39
C LEU A 73 -12.99 7.53 10.73
N THR A 74 -13.09 8.63 10.00
CA THR A 74 -14.17 9.60 10.08
C THR A 74 -14.55 10.05 8.67
N GLU A 75 -15.78 10.55 8.49
CA GLU A 75 -16.22 11.16 7.24
C GLU A 75 -15.22 12.24 6.77
N THR A 76 -14.76 13.10 7.69
CA THR A 76 -13.74 14.11 7.42
C THR A 76 -12.40 13.53 6.96
N THR A 77 -11.97 12.39 7.51
CA THR A 77 -10.72 11.74 7.09
C THR A 77 -10.84 11.17 5.68
N LEU A 78 -12.00 10.57 5.35
CA LEU A 78 -12.28 10.04 4.02
C LEU A 78 -12.44 11.15 2.98
N GLU A 79 -12.98 12.30 3.35
CA GLU A 79 -13.18 13.43 2.44
C GLU A 79 -11.92 14.27 2.18
N GLY A 80 -10.89 14.21 3.06
CA GLY A 80 -9.78 15.15 2.99
C GLY A 80 -8.37 14.64 3.31
N ASN A 81 -8.22 13.47 3.95
CA ASN A 81 -6.90 12.92 4.30
C ASN A 81 -6.60 11.59 3.60
N ALA A 82 -7.63 10.78 3.32
CA ALA A 82 -7.50 9.60 2.49
C ALA A 82 -6.98 10.00 1.09
N GLY A 83 -5.98 9.28 0.57
CA GLY A 83 -5.32 9.59 -0.70
C GLY A 83 -4.28 10.70 -0.64
N VAL A 84 -4.14 11.43 0.47
CA VAL A 84 -3.19 12.56 0.58
C VAL A 84 -1.80 12.08 1.02
N LEU A 85 -0.84 12.15 0.11
CA LEU A 85 0.56 11.73 0.36
C LEU A 85 1.42 12.79 1.06
N GLY A 86 0.91 14.02 1.18
CA GLY A 86 1.67 15.14 1.72
C GLY A 86 2.67 15.76 0.73
N PRO A 87 3.50 16.71 1.21
CA PRO A 87 4.26 17.62 0.34
C PRO A 87 5.37 16.95 -0.48
N THR A 88 5.95 15.86 0.00
CA THR A 88 6.98 15.11 -0.74
C THR A 88 6.40 14.01 -1.65
N GLY A 89 5.07 13.83 -1.60
CA GLY A 89 4.32 12.93 -2.48
C GLY A 89 4.90 11.52 -2.54
N TRP A 90 5.11 11.02 -3.76
CA TRP A 90 5.70 9.72 -4.04
C TRP A 90 7.01 9.45 -3.29
N ARG A 91 7.92 10.44 -3.25
CA ARG A 91 9.20 10.28 -2.55
C ARG A 91 9.03 10.14 -1.04
N GLY A 92 8.02 10.76 -0.47
CA GLY A 92 7.64 10.55 0.92
C GLY A 92 7.32 9.09 1.21
N VAL A 93 6.45 8.49 0.39
CA VAL A 93 6.04 7.09 0.52
C VAL A 93 7.25 6.14 0.46
N VAL A 94 8.11 6.31 -0.54
CA VAL A 94 9.32 5.49 -0.71
C VAL A 94 10.30 5.65 0.47
N ASN A 95 10.44 6.88 0.99
CA ASN A 95 11.27 7.15 2.16
C ASN A 95 10.71 6.50 3.44
N ASP A 96 9.39 6.42 3.61
CA ASP A 96 8.77 5.80 4.78
C ASP A 96 9.01 4.29 4.79
N VAL A 97 8.92 3.64 3.63
CA VAL A 97 9.27 2.22 3.47
C VAL A 97 10.73 2.00 3.91
N TYR A 98 11.65 2.86 3.48
CA TYR A 98 13.05 2.81 3.92
C TYR A 98 13.24 3.12 5.41
N GLN A 99 12.48 4.04 5.96
CA GLN A 99 12.51 4.33 7.38
C GLN A 99 12.08 3.13 8.21
N LEU A 100 11.02 2.43 7.80
CA LEU A 100 10.60 1.18 8.41
C LEU A 100 11.67 0.09 8.25
N SER A 101 12.33 -0.04 7.09
CA SER A 101 13.44 -1.01 6.92
C SER A 101 14.57 -0.77 7.93
N LYS A 102 14.91 0.48 8.25
CA LYS A 102 15.93 0.81 9.26
C LYS A 102 15.49 0.40 10.66
N ILE A 103 14.21 0.63 11.01
CA ILE A 103 13.64 0.20 12.29
C ILE A 103 13.72 -1.32 12.40
N ILE A 104 13.23 -2.03 11.37
CA ILE A 104 13.24 -3.50 11.31
C ILE A 104 14.66 -4.05 11.51
N LYS A 105 15.65 -3.52 10.79
CA LYS A 105 17.05 -3.97 10.92
C LYS A 105 17.64 -3.75 12.29
N LYS A 106 17.28 -2.63 12.94
CA LYS A 106 17.72 -2.34 14.32
C LYS A 106 17.13 -3.35 15.30
N GLU A 107 15.88 -3.74 15.11
CA GLU A 107 15.20 -4.74 15.94
C GLU A 107 15.68 -6.18 15.66
N ASN A 108 16.09 -6.47 14.42
CA ASN A 108 16.33 -7.83 13.91
C ASN A 108 17.75 -8.00 13.34
N THR A 109 18.78 -7.75 14.16
CA THR A 109 20.19 -7.54 13.73
C THR A 109 20.93 -8.73 13.07
N LYS A 110 20.32 -9.92 12.99
CA LYS A 110 21.03 -11.15 12.55
C LYS A 110 20.26 -12.01 11.54
N ILE A 111 19.11 -11.54 11.07
CA ILE A 111 18.28 -12.29 10.12
C ILE A 111 18.04 -11.45 8.87
N PRO A 112 17.93 -12.07 7.69
CA PRO A 112 17.74 -11.35 6.43
C PRO A 112 16.40 -10.60 6.40
N LEU A 113 16.37 -9.49 5.65
CA LEU A 113 15.19 -8.68 5.42
C LEU A 113 14.79 -8.81 3.95
N PHE A 114 13.55 -9.21 3.70
CA PHE A 114 12.93 -9.26 2.38
C PHE A 114 11.86 -8.17 2.26
N LEU A 115 11.69 -7.63 1.05
CA LEU A 115 10.63 -6.68 0.73
C LEU A 115 9.59 -7.37 -0.15
N LEU A 116 8.32 -7.29 0.22
CA LEU A 116 7.20 -7.78 -0.57
C LEU A 116 6.29 -6.60 -0.90
N GLY A 117 6.19 -6.25 -2.19
CA GLY A 117 5.31 -5.20 -2.67
C GLY A 117 4.20 -5.77 -3.54
N HIS A 118 2.97 -5.29 -3.36
CA HIS A 118 1.83 -5.64 -4.21
C HIS A 118 1.28 -4.41 -4.95
N SER A 119 0.97 -4.55 -6.26
CA SER A 119 0.35 -3.49 -7.07
C SER A 119 1.14 -2.17 -6.98
N TRP A 120 0.55 -1.08 -6.52
CA TRP A 120 1.24 0.18 -6.23
C TRP A 120 2.42 0.01 -5.27
N GLY A 121 2.28 -0.82 -4.23
CA GLY A 121 3.38 -1.19 -3.33
C GLY A 121 4.51 -1.96 -4.02
N ALA A 122 4.22 -2.68 -5.11
CA ALA A 122 5.25 -3.27 -5.96
C ALA A 122 6.02 -2.17 -6.73
N MET A 123 5.34 -1.13 -7.23
CA MET A 123 5.99 0.03 -7.86
C MET A 123 6.85 0.81 -6.86
N VAL A 124 6.34 1.05 -5.65
CA VAL A 124 7.09 1.66 -4.54
C VAL A 124 8.33 0.82 -4.22
N SER A 125 8.18 -0.52 -4.20
CA SER A 125 9.29 -1.45 -3.99
C SER A 125 10.31 -1.41 -5.13
N GLN A 126 9.89 -1.23 -6.38
CA GLN A 126 10.79 -1.04 -7.52
C GLN A 126 11.61 0.26 -7.42
N ASP A 127 11.02 1.38 -6.98
CA ASP A 127 11.78 2.62 -6.73
C ASP A 127 12.74 2.44 -5.54
N TYR A 128 12.26 1.84 -4.45
CA TYR A 128 13.08 1.51 -3.28
C TYR A 128 14.37 0.76 -3.65
N ILE A 129 14.29 -0.29 -4.48
CA ILE A 129 15.45 -1.14 -4.78
C ILE A 129 16.48 -0.47 -5.69
N GLN A 130 16.10 0.60 -6.40
CA GLN A 130 17.06 1.40 -7.18
C GLN A 130 18.05 2.13 -6.27
N GLU A 131 17.61 2.58 -5.09
CA GLU A 131 18.45 3.33 -4.14
C GLU A 131 19.01 2.46 -3.00
N TRP A 132 18.23 1.48 -2.54
CA TRP A 132 18.52 0.71 -1.31
C TRP A 132 18.42 -0.81 -1.53
N GLY A 133 18.60 -1.29 -2.75
CA GLY A 133 18.61 -2.74 -3.04
C GLY A 133 19.66 -3.50 -2.23
N ASP A 134 20.81 -2.88 -1.92
CA ASP A 134 21.85 -3.43 -1.06
C ASP A 134 21.44 -3.55 0.42
N LYS A 135 20.28 -2.98 0.80
CA LYS A 135 19.74 -3.05 2.15
C LYS A 135 18.81 -4.23 2.36
N ILE A 136 18.42 -4.99 1.34
CA ILE A 136 17.54 -6.14 1.50
C ILE A 136 18.20 -7.40 0.91
N SER A 137 17.75 -8.56 1.37
CA SER A 137 18.23 -9.87 0.90
C SER A 137 17.45 -10.38 -0.31
N GLY A 138 16.29 -9.79 -0.60
CA GLY A 138 15.49 -10.09 -1.78
C GLY A 138 14.22 -9.23 -1.85
N CYS A 139 13.66 -9.12 -3.05
CA CYS A 139 12.44 -8.39 -3.33
C CYS A 139 11.43 -9.31 -4.04
N ILE A 140 10.18 -9.29 -3.59
CA ILE A 140 9.04 -10.00 -4.17
C ILE A 140 8.07 -8.94 -4.71
N LEU A 141 7.79 -9.01 -6.01
CA LEU A 141 6.84 -8.12 -6.68
C LEU A 141 5.60 -8.91 -7.06
N SER A 142 4.44 -8.51 -6.55
CA SER A 142 3.14 -9.15 -6.80
C SER A 142 2.21 -8.19 -7.55
N GLY A 143 1.56 -8.63 -8.62
CA GLY A 143 0.63 -7.79 -9.39
C GLY A 143 1.26 -6.48 -9.87
N THR A 144 2.53 -6.51 -10.27
CA THR A 144 3.29 -5.32 -10.66
C THR A 144 3.03 -4.95 -12.13
N ASN A 145 3.30 -3.70 -12.48
CA ASN A 145 3.28 -3.25 -13.87
C ASN A 145 4.69 -3.31 -14.47
N GLY A 146 4.76 -3.54 -15.78
CA GLY A 146 5.97 -3.41 -16.58
C GLY A 146 6.21 -1.96 -17.00
N ASP A 147 6.47 -1.71 -18.28
CA ASP A 147 6.70 -0.37 -18.80
C ASP A 147 5.45 0.51 -18.65
N TYR A 148 5.46 1.39 -17.64
CA TYR A 148 4.47 2.44 -17.49
C TYR A 148 5.07 3.78 -17.93
N VAL A 149 4.79 4.18 -19.17
CA VAL A 149 5.18 5.50 -19.66
C VAL A 149 4.10 6.49 -19.26
N ALA A 150 4.42 7.39 -18.33
CA ALA A 150 3.55 8.50 -17.99
C ALA A 150 3.29 9.35 -19.25
N ASN A 151 2.07 9.25 -19.79
CA ASN A 151 1.65 10.03 -20.95
C ASN A 151 1.55 11.52 -20.56
N GLU A 152 2.20 12.41 -21.32
CA GLU A 152 2.13 13.86 -21.11
C GLU A 152 0.68 14.39 -21.12
N GLU A 153 -0.21 13.72 -21.84
CA GLU A 153 -1.64 14.02 -21.83
C GLU A 153 -2.27 13.83 -20.43
N VAL A 154 -1.94 12.72 -19.74
CA VAL A 154 -2.43 12.46 -18.38
C VAL A 154 -1.91 13.53 -17.42
N LYS A 155 -0.64 13.94 -17.55
CA LYS A 155 -0.08 15.02 -16.73
C LYS A 155 -0.82 16.34 -16.92
N ASN A 156 -1.22 16.65 -18.16
CA ASN A 156 -1.98 17.87 -18.44
C ASN A 156 -3.40 17.80 -17.88
N ILE A 157 -4.06 16.65 -18.01
CA ILE A 157 -5.38 16.40 -17.40
C ILE A 157 -5.33 16.62 -15.89
N VAL A 158 -4.34 16.04 -15.20
CA VAL A 158 -4.15 16.20 -13.75
C VAL A 158 -3.91 17.67 -13.39
N LYS A 159 -3.06 18.39 -14.14
CA LYS A 159 -2.77 19.81 -13.86
C LYS A 159 -4.00 20.70 -13.99
N GLU A 160 -4.85 20.48 -14.99
CA GLU A 160 -6.07 21.26 -15.14
C GLU A 160 -7.09 20.95 -14.05
N GLU A 161 -7.25 19.68 -13.69
CA GLU A 161 -8.16 19.30 -12.60
C GLU A 161 -7.71 19.86 -11.24
N ILE A 162 -6.40 19.84 -10.93
CA ILE A 162 -5.84 20.48 -9.73
C ILE A 162 -6.17 21.98 -9.67
N LYS A 163 -6.20 22.68 -10.81
CA LYS A 163 -6.58 24.11 -10.84
C LYS A 163 -8.07 24.32 -10.57
N GLU A 164 -8.90 23.36 -10.96
CA GLU A 164 -10.36 23.45 -10.85
C GLU A 164 -10.86 23.08 -9.45
N ILE A 165 -10.42 21.93 -8.92
CA ILE A 165 -10.94 21.35 -7.68
C ILE A 165 -9.92 21.33 -6.53
N GLY A 166 -8.66 21.70 -6.81
CA GLY A 166 -7.58 21.70 -5.82
C GLY A 166 -6.77 20.40 -5.78
N PRO A 167 -5.61 20.39 -5.10
CA PRO A 167 -4.65 19.27 -5.15
C PRO A 167 -5.01 18.08 -4.26
N ILE A 168 -6.02 18.20 -3.41
CA ILE A 168 -6.43 17.17 -2.43
C ILE A 168 -7.87 16.71 -2.61
N ALA A 169 -8.60 17.28 -3.58
CA ALA A 169 -9.97 16.87 -3.83
C ALA A 169 -10.00 15.49 -4.51
N PRO A 170 -10.96 14.62 -4.16
CA PRO A 170 -11.19 13.36 -4.87
C PRO A 170 -11.45 13.59 -6.37
N SER A 171 -10.93 12.71 -7.22
CA SER A 171 -11.10 12.79 -8.68
C SER A 171 -11.69 11.50 -9.24
N GLN A 172 -12.99 11.53 -9.56
CA GLN A 172 -13.66 10.44 -10.28
C GLN A 172 -13.05 10.26 -11.68
N LYS A 173 -12.60 11.36 -12.30
CA LYS A 173 -12.00 11.33 -13.65
C LYS A 173 -10.71 10.51 -13.66
N LEU A 174 -9.81 10.76 -12.71
CA LEU A 174 -8.55 10.00 -12.61
C LEU A 174 -8.79 8.56 -12.19
N ASN A 175 -9.77 8.32 -11.31
CA ASN A 175 -10.19 6.96 -10.96
C ASN A 175 -10.65 6.20 -12.20
N ASP A 176 -11.56 6.77 -12.99
CA ASP A 176 -12.10 6.14 -14.20
C ASP A 176 -10.99 5.86 -15.22
N MET A 177 -10.11 6.83 -15.45
CA MET A 177 -8.96 6.68 -16.37
C MET A 177 -8.00 5.58 -15.93
N SER A 178 -7.88 5.33 -14.62
CA SER A 178 -6.92 4.38 -14.05
C SER A 178 -7.48 2.97 -13.94
N PHE A 179 -8.77 2.83 -13.60
CA PHE A 179 -9.31 1.54 -13.14
C PHE A 179 -10.56 1.07 -13.86
N LYS A 180 -11.33 1.95 -14.53
CA LYS A 180 -12.61 1.54 -15.13
C LYS A 180 -12.45 0.42 -16.15
N SER A 181 -11.42 0.52 -17.00
CA SER A 181 -11.15 -0.49 -18.04
C SER A 181 -10.76 -1.85 -17.48
N ASN A 182 -10.20 -1.91 -16.25
CA ASN A 182 -9.85 -3.19 -15.63
C ASN A 182 -11.09 -4.07 -15.45
N ASN A 183 -12.27 -3.47 -15.28
CA ASN A 183 -13.51 -4.20 -15.03
C ASN A 183 -14.37 -4.44 -16.28
N GLU A 184 -13.95 -3.98 -17.47
CA GLU A 184 -14.66 -4.21 -18.73
C GLU A 184 -15.07 -5.68 -18.97
N PRO A 185 -14.23 -6.69 -18.66
CA PRO A 185 -14.62 -8.10 -18.88
C PRO A 185 -15.83 -8.56 -18.06
N TRP A 186 -16.18 -7.87 -16.98
CA TRP A 186 -17.26 -8.22 -16.05
C TRP A 186 -18.39 -7.20 -16.03
N GLU A 187 -18.35 -6.15 -16.87
CA GLU A 187 -19.32 -5.05 -16.84
C GLU A 187 -20.78 -5.48 -17.04
N ASN A 188 -20.98 -6.63 -17.70
CA ASN A 188 -22.30 -7.19 -18.02
C ASN A 188 -22.73 -8.30 -17.04
N ASP A 189 -21.95 -8.59 -15.99
CA ASP A 189 -22.35 -9.52 -14.95
C ASP A 189 -23.52 -8.92 -14.15
N GLU A 190 -24.54 -9.73 -13.85
CA GLU A 190 -25.78 -9.32 -13.16
C GLU A 190 -25.54 -8.59 -11.82
N TYR A 191 -24.38 -8.83 -11.20
CA TYR A 191 -23.98 -8.26 -9.92
C TYR A 191 -22.59 -7.61 -9.97
N ALA A 192 -22.20 -7.05 -11.13
CA ALA A 192 -20.94 -6.34 -11.28
C ALA A 192 -20.83 -5.16 -10.29
N THR A 193 -19.75 -5.14 -9.52
CA THR A 193 -19.47 -4.14 -8.48
C THR A 193 -18.45 -3.10 -8.94
N GLY A 194 -17.71 -3.37 -10.03
CA GLY A 194 -16.60 -2.53 -10.50
C GLY A 194 -15.23 -2.98 -9.99
N PHE A 195 -15.19 -4.00 -9.11
CA PHE A 195 -13.98 -4.50 -8.46
C PHE A 195 -13.69 -5.98 -8.74
N GLU A 196 -14.39 -6.60 -9.70
CA GLU A 196 -14.21 -8.00 -10.08
C GLU A 196 -12.77 -8.31 -10.54
N TRP A 197 -12.10 -7.31 -11.12
CA TRP A 197 -10.70 -7.41 -11.52
C TRP A 197 -9.72 -7.68 -10.36
N LEU A 198 -10.11 -7.42 -9.11
CA LEU A 198 -9.28 -7.68 -7.93
C LEU A 198 -9.14 -9.17 -7.62
N SER A 199 -10.21 -9.95 -7.80
CA SER A 199 -10.23 -11.37 -7.45
C SER A 199 -11.42 -12.10 -8.07
N ARG A 200 -11.20 -13.36 -8.48
CA ARG A 200 -12.29 -14.29 -8.83
C ARG A 200 -13.11 -14.76 -7.62
N ASP A 201 -12.57 -14.59 -6.42
CA ASP A 201 -13.25 -14.91 -5.16
C ASP A 201 -14.13 -13.74 -4.76
N LYS A 202 -15.44 -13.91 -4.93
CA LYS A 202 -16.44 -12.87 -4.67
C LYS A 202 -16.48 -12.45 -3.20
N GLU A 203 -16.14 -13.33 -2.26
CA GLU A 203 -16.10 -12.97 -0.85
C GLU A 203 -14.93 -12.02 -0.54
N GLU A 204 -13.79 -12.20 -1.21
CA GLU A 204 -12.64 -11.30 -1.06
C GLU A 204 -12.87 -9.93 -1.72
N VAL A 205 -13.62 -9.89 -2.84
CA VAL A 205 -14.09 -8.64 -3.45
C VAL A 205 -15.06 -7.92 -2.51
N GLN A 206 -16.04 -8.64 -1.94
CA GLN A 206 -16.99 -8.02 -1.02
C GLN A 206 -16.31 -7.47 0.24
N LYS A 207 -15.31 -8.17 0.80
CA LYS A 207 -14.49 -7.66 1.91
C LYS A 207 -13.75 -6.38 1.57
N TYR A 208 -13.36 -6.17 0.31
CA TYR A 208 -12.75 -4.91 -0.13
C TYR A 208 -13.79 -3.78 -0.15
N ILE A 209 -14.96 -4.05 -0.71
CA ILE A 209 -16.05 -3.06 -0.84
C ILE A 209 -16.60 -2.64 0.52
N ASP A 210 -16.74 -3.59 1.45
CA ASP A 210 -17.27 -3.35 2.79
C ASP A 210 -16.24 -2.66 3.71
N ASP A 211 -14.97 -2.58 3.31
CA ASP A 211 -13.92 -1.95 4.10
C ASP A 211 -13.86 -0.45 3.78
N PRO A 212 -14.20 0.43 4.74
CA PRO A 212 -14.22 1.87 4.50
C PRO A 212 -12.81 2.48 4.27
N TRP A 213 -11.73 1.73 4.49
CA TRP A 213 -10.36 2.12 4.14
C TRP A 213 -9.93 1.63 2.76
N CYS A 214 -10.86 1.16 1.94
CA CYS A 214 -10.61 0.67 0.59
C CYS A 214 -11.44 1.44 -0.44
N GLY A 215 -10.96 1.48 -1.68
CA GLY A 215 -11.71 1.96 -2.84
C GLY A 215 -11.99 3.47 -2.91
N PHE A 216 -11.37 4.27 -2.04
CA PHE A 216 -11.42 5.74 -2.07
C PHE A 216 -10.46 6.34 -3.12
#